data_AF-A0AAJ0EE44-F1
#
_entry.id   AF-A0AAJ0EE44-F1
#
_cell.length_a   1.000
_cell.length_b   1.000
_cell.length_c   1.000
_cell.angle_alpha   90.00
_cell.angle_beta   90.00
_cell.angle_gamma   90.00
#
_symmetry.space_group_name_H-M   'P 1'
#
loop_
_entity.id
_entity.type
_entity.pdbx_description
1 polymer ?
#
loop_
_entity_poly.entity_id
_entity_poly.type
_entity_poly.pdbx_seq_one_letter_code
_entity_poly.pdbx_strand_id
1 'polypeptide(L)'
;MTKPTTSKRCLLWDYTNTRDRPDAIDQLFPTTSSATTSKASESATTPLTVTPFKSVHNWNAWYPPELKGRLPFRPMIRTRAQLDTEEWDWIRDSDAEMVHYLNEPERQGISPGDAAAWWLEKVVPELRETRGKKLVGPACASDPGGAAWLAEFMRIVYEDEEKKEKQEEHDGEKKRMGPDFFGVHYYSGDVEHAKLYLTSMYERYGLPLNVSEIASISRDPGEVEVFTEELSGWMDEREWIDEYGWFGCMAHCADDFVSPAAQLMDGEGRFTPLMRRLMGHDPSSTSC
;
A
#
# COMPACT_ATOMS: atom_id res chain seq x y z
N MET A 1 27.85 12.00 4.26
CA MET A 1 27.05 10.99 4.98
C MET A 1 25.72 10.90 4.29
N THR A 2 25.48 9.86 3.49
CA THR A 2 24.17 9.57 2.91
C THR A 2 23.22 9.26 4.06
N LYS A 3 22.10 9.99 4.17
CA LYS A 3 21.03 9.62 5.11
C LYS A 3 20.62 8.17 4.79
N PRO A 4 20.42 7.29 5.79
CA PRO A 4 19.81 6.00 5.53
C PRO A 4 18.44 6.26 4.89
N THR A 5 18.26 5.79 3.66
CA THR A 5 16.97 5.83 2.97
C THR A 5 16.02 4.94 3.75
N THR A 6 14.99 5.54 4.35
CA THR A 6 13.89 4.78 4.96
C THR A 6 13.21 3.97 3.88
N SER A 7 13.03 2.67 4.11
CA SER A 7 12.27 1.80 3.21
C SER A 7 10.87 2.38 2.95
N LYS A 8 10.42 2.28 1.69
CA LYS A 8 9.08 2.69 1.23
C LYS A 8 8.27 1.55 0.62
N ARG A 9 8.76 0.31 0.64
CA ARG A 9 8.09 -0.81 -0.05
C ARG A 9 6.98 -1.36 0.83
N CYS A 10 5.78 -1.47 0.29
CA CYS A 10 4.65 -2.17 0.90
C CYS A 10 4.55 -3.57 0.28
N LEU A 11 4.42 -4.61 1.11
CA LEU A 11 4.12 -5.95 0.65
C LEU A 11 2.62 -6.06 0.42
N LEU A 12 2.21 -6.29 -0.82
CA LEU A 12 0.84 -6.62 -1.15
C LEU A 12 0.61 -8.12 -0.96
N TRP A 13 -0.05 -8.50 0.13
CA TRP A 13 -0.21 -9.88 0.57
C TRP A 13 -1.65 -10.34 0.36
N ASP A 14 -1.93 -10.96 -0.78
CA ASP A 14 -3.30 -11.38 -1.11
C ASP A 14 -3.85 -12.42 -0.13
N TYR A 15 -5.17 -12.40 0.08
CA TYR A 15 -5.84 -13.31 1.01
C TYR A 15 -5.66 -14.79 0.63
N THR A 16 -5.42 -15.11 -0.64
CA THR A 16 -5.12 -16.48 -1.08
C THR A 16 -3.81 -16.99 -0.47
N ASN A 17 -2.86 -16.11 -0.16
CA ASN A 17 -1.65 -16.51 0.56
C ASN A 17 -1.97 -16.89 2.00
N THR A 18 -2.80 -16.13 2.71
CA THR A 18 -3.25 -16.51 4.05
C THR A 18 -3.98 -17.85 4.03
N ARG A 19 -4.83 -18.08 3.03
CA ARG A 19 -5.61 -19.31 2.87
C ARG A 19 -4.73 -20.53 2.57
N ASP A 20 -3.80 -20.39 1.63
CA ASP A 20 -3.15 -21.54 0.99
C ASP A 20 -1.64 -21.64 1.28
N ARG A 21 -1.00 -20.52 1.63
CA ARG A 21 0.47 -20.37 1.77
C ARG A 21 0.88 -19.45 2.94
N PRO A 22 0.31 -19.59 4.15
CA PRO A 22 0.59 -18.66 5.25
C PRO A 22 2.09 -18.59 5.60
N ASP A 23 2.81 -19.71 5.45
CA ASP A 23 4.25 -19.77 5.74
C ASP A 23 5.12 -19.06 4.70
N ALA A 24 4.59 -18.74 3.50
CA ALA A 24 5.38 -18.11 2.45
C ALA A 24 5.90 -16.72 2.86
N ILE A 25 5.22 -16.02 3.77
CA ILE A 25 5.65 -14.72 4.29
C ILE A 25 6.94 -14.82 5.12
N ASP A 26 7.25 -16.00 5.69
CA ASP A 26 8.47 -16.21 6.47
C ASP A 26 9.74 -16.08 5.61
N GLN A 27 9.63 -16.23 4.28
CA GLN A 27 10.72 -15.98 3.34
C GLN A 27 11.22 -14.52 3.37
N LEU A 28 10.39 -13.56 3.80
CA LEU A 28 10.80 -12.15 3.97
C LEU A 28 11.73 -11.92 5.16
N PHE A 29 11.76 -12.88 6.10
CA PHE A 29 12.40 -12.74 7.40
C PHE A 29 13.36 -13.90 7.63
N PRO A 30 14.43 -14.04 6.84
CA PRO A 30 15.37 -15.14 6.99
C PRO A 30 15.93 -15.12 8.41
N THR A 31 15.73 -16.21 9.15
CA THR A 31 16.36 -16.41 10.45
C THR A 31 17.87 -16.51 10.24
N THR A 32 18.66 -15.67 10.92
CA THR A 32 20.12 -15.78 10.97
C THR A 32 20.54 -17.03 11.76
N SER A 33 20.32 -18.22 11.20
CA SER A 33 20.88 -19.46 11.74
C SER A 33 22.31 -19.66 11.23
N SER A 34 23.22 -18.85 11.78
CA SER A 34 24.67 -19.09 11.78
C SER A 34 25.30 -18.42 13.00
N ALA A 35 25.04 -18.99 14.17
CA ALA A 35 25.87 -18.80 15.34
C ALA A 35 26.12 -20.18 15.94
N THR A 36 27.16 -20.82 15.46
CA THR A 36 27.78 -21.99 16.07
C THR A 36 28.00 -21.67 17.55
N THR A 37 27.49 -22.56 18.41
CA THR A 37 27.69 -22.64 19.87
C THR A 37 28.91 -21.89 20.42
N SER A 38 28.68 -20.80 21.16
CA SER A 38 29.46 -20.49 22.36
C SER A 38 28.69 -19.55 23.30
N LYS A 39 28.29 -20.12 24.44
CA LYS A 39 28.05 -19.50 25.76
C LYS A 39 27.35 -18.13 25.84
N ALA A 40 26.13 -18.22 26.36
CA ALA A 40 25.38 -17.23 27.16
C ALA A 40 26.09 -15.90 27.50
N SER A 41 25.55 -14.80 26.97
CA SER A 41 25.35 -13.57 27.74
C SER A 41 23.97 -13.00 27.43
N GLU A 42 23.26 -12.64 28.50
CA GLU A 42 21.94 -12.01 28.45
C GLU A 42 22.08 -10.58 27.92
N SER A 43 21.64 -10.39 26.69
CA SER A 43 21.14 -9.15 26.12
C SER A 43 20.34 -9.56 24.90
N ALA A 44 19.03 -9.77 25.06
CA ALA A 44 18.13 -10.10 23.97
C ALA A 44 17.95 -8.87 23.06
N THR A 45 18.99 -8.57 22.29
CA THR A 45 18.87 -7.71 21.12
C THR A 45 18.28 -8.60 20.02
N THR A 46 16.98 -8.46 19.78
CA THR A 46 16.29 -9.12 18.67
C THR A 46 17.13 -8.97 17.41
N PRO A 47 17.50 -10.05 16.69
CA PRO A 47 18.20 -9.91 15.42
C PRO A 47 17.34 -9.03 14.52
N LEU A 48 17.87 -7.90 14.07
CA LEU A 48 17.20 -7.03 13.12
C LEU A 48 17.07 -7.83 11.81
N THR A 49 15.93 -8.47 11.58
CA THR A 49 15.60 -9.00 10.25
C THR A 49 15.48 -7.79 9.33
N VAL A 50 16.52 -7.56 8.53
CA VAL A 50 16.57 -6.47 7.55
C VAL A 50 15.73 -6.89 6.36
N THR A 51 14.45 -6.52 6.37
CA THR A 51 13.59 -6.55 5.18
C THR A 51 13.52 -5.14 4.59
N PRO A 52 13.55 -4.97 3.25
CA PRO A 52 13.37 -3.66 2.64
C PRO A 52 11.89 -3.27 2.55
N PHE A 53 10.98 -3.98 3.22
CA PHE A 53 9.56 -3.65 3.31
C PHE A 53 9.26 -2.84 4.58
N LYS A 54 8.48 -1.77 4.42
CA LYS A 54 8.00 -0.85 5.47
C LYS A 54 6.68 -1.31 6.08
N SER A 55 5.82 -1.93 5.28
CA SER A 55 4.44 -2.27 5.65
C SER A 55 3.90 -3.46 4.86
N VAL A 56 2.74 -3.95 5.27
CA VAL A 56 1.96 -5.00 4.59
C VAL A 56 0.52 -4.52 4.39
N HIS A 57 -0.04 -4.80 3.22
CA HIS A 57 -1.44 -4.54 2.87
C HIS A 57 -2.05 -5.79 2.23
N ASN A 58 -3.30 -6.12 2.53
CA ASN A 58 -3.97 -7.32 2.01
C ASN A 58 -5.36 -7.06 1.42
N TRP A 59 -5.73 -5.79 1.15
CA TRP A 59 -7.07 -5.37 0.69
C TRP A 59 -8.23 -5.69 1.64
N ASN A 60 -7.97 -6.06 2.89
CA ASN A 60 -9.00 -6.49 3.83
C ASN A 60 -8.93 -5.70 5.15
N ALA A 61 -10.01 -5.80 5.93
CA ALA A 61 -10.07 -5.27 7.29
C ALA A 61 -9.23 -6.10 8.28
N TRP A 62 -9.20 -7.42 8.10
CA TRP A 62 -8.56 -8.35 9.04
C TRP A 62 -7.04 -8.41 8.87
N TYR A 63 -6.36 -8.55 10.01
CA TYR A 63 -4.91 -8.68 10.11
C TYR A 63 -4.46 -10.10 9.69
N PRO A 64 -3.46 -10.25 8.80
CA PRO A 64 -2.92 -11.56 8.44
C PRO A 64 -2.11 -12.16 9.60
N PRO A 65 -2.60 -13.21 10.30
CA PRO A 65 -1.98 -13.71 11.53
C PRO A 65 -0.55 -14.21 11.30
N GLU A 66 -0.25 -14.72 10.11
CA GLU A 66 1.08 -15.13 9.70
C GLU A 66 2.10 -13.98 9.69
N LEU A 67 1.69 -12.71 9.65
CA LEU A 67 2.62 -11.57 9.73
C LEU A 67 3.31 -11.46 11.11
N LYS A 68 2.68 -11.99 12.18
CA LYS A 68 3.27 -12.11 13.53
C LYS A 68 3.86 -10.80 14.09
N GLY A 69 3.24 -9.66 13.77
CA GLY A 69 3.67 -8.32 14.21
C GLY A 69 5.00 -7.84 13.60
N ARG A 70 5.54 -8.51 12.57
CA ARG A 70 6.88 -8.22 12.05
C ARG A 70 6.97 -6.95 11.20
N LEU A 71 5.85 -6.51 10.64
CA LEU A 71 5.72 -5.23 9.94
C LEU A 71 4.36 -4.58 10.27
N PRO A 72 4.27 -3.24 10.22
CA PRO A 72 3.00 -2.53 10.25
C PRO A 72 2.02 -3.02 9.19
N PHE A 73 0.78 -3.28 9.59
CA PHE A 73 -0.31 -3.65 8.68
C PHE A 73 -1.15 -2.42 8.31
N ARG A 74 -1.65 -2.39 7.07
CA ARG A 74 -2.54 -1.36 6.52
C ARG A 74 -3.92 -1.97 6.24
N PRO A 75 -4.87 -1.94 7.19
CA PRO A 75 -6.23 -2.41 6.92
C PRO A 75 -6.91 -1.55 5.86
N MET A 76 -7.88 -2.14 5.16
CA MET A 76 -8.63 -1.49 4.10
C MET A 76 -10.13 -1.51 4.36
N ILE A 77 -10.76 -0.36 4.19
CA ILE A 77 -12.18 -0.25 3.88
C ILE A 77 -12.31 -0.46 2.36
N ARG A 78 -12.33 -1.71 1.89
CA ARG A 78 -12.28 -1.99 0.44
C ARG A 78 -13.52 -1.50 -0.30
N THR A 79 -14.68 -1.67 0.32
CA THR A 79 -16.01 -1.38 -0.22
C THR A 79 -16.92 -0.85 0.91
N ARG A 80 -18.20 -0.59 0.60
CA ARG A 80 -19.20 -0.28 1.62
C ARG A 80 -19.37 -1.38 2.67
N ALA A 81 -19.17 -2.65 2.31
CA ALA A 81 -19.41 -3.77 3.23
C ALA A 81 -18.58 -3.65 4.53
N GLN A 82 -17.34 -3.15 4.43
CA GLN A 82 -16.45 -2.93 5.59
C GLN A 82 -16.94 -1.84 6.54
N LEU A 83 -17.85 -0.97 6.11
CA LEU A 83 -18.42 0.08 6.95
C LEU A 83 -19.66 -0.40 7.71
N ASP A 84 -20.35 -1.42 7.20
CA ASP A 84 -21.68 -1.83 7.65
C ASP A 84 -21.69 -3.17 8.42
N THR A 85 -20.51 -3.77 8.63
CA THR A 85 -20.34 -5.09 9.27
C THR A 85 -19.36 -5.03 10.46
N GLU A 86 -19.14 -6.17 11.13
CA GLU A 86 -18.13 -6.31 12.19
C GLU A 86 -16.71 -5.97 11.73
N GLU A 87 -16.44 -6.01 10.42
CA GLU A 87 -15.17 -5.57 9.84
C GLU A 87 -14.86 -4.10 10.17
N TRP A 88 -15.90 -3.28 10.38
CA TRP A 88 -15.70 -1.90 10.83
C TRP A 88 -15.01 -1.83 12.18
N ASP A 89 -15.44 -2.67 13.12
CA ASP A 89 -14.85 -2.72 14.47
C ASP A 89 -13.40 -3.19 14.40
N TRP A 90 -13.07 -4.13 13.51
CA TRP A 90 -11.68 -4.57 13.28
C TRP A 90 -10.80 -3.42 12.78
N ILE A 91 -11.30 -2.58 11.87
CA ILE A 91 -10.56 -1.42 11.37
C ILE A 91 -10.43 -0.34 12.45
N ARG A 92 -11.56 0.04 13.07
CA ARG A 92 -11.65 1.11 14.07
C ARG A 92 -10.77 0.83 15.29
N ASP A 93 -10.78 -0.40 15.78
CA ASP A 93 -10.13 -0.78 17.04
C ASP A 93 -8.74 -1.43 16.84
N SER A 94 -8.27 -1.56 15.59
CA SER A 94 -6.89 -1.97 15.30
C SER A 94 -5.85 -0.99 15.84
N ASP A 95 -4.64 -1.46 16.05
CA ASP A 95 -3.45 -0.66 16.36
C ASP A 95 -2.81 -0.02 15.10
N ALA A 96 -3.37 -0.25 13.91
CA ALA A 96 -2.85 0.28 12.67
C ALA A 96 -2.85 1.82 12.65
N GLU A 97 -1.69 2.40 12.35
CA GLU A 97 -1.50 3.85 12.25
C GLU A 97 -2.13 4.47 11.00
N MET A 98 -2.35 3.65 9.96
CA MET A 98 -2.83 4.09 8.65
C MET A 98 -3.91 3.12 8.13
N VAL A 99 -4.98 3.68 7.58
CA VAL A 99 -6.10 2.93 6.98
C VAL A 99 -6.32 3.37 5.55
N HIS A 100 -6.51 2.41 4.64
CA HIS A 100 -6.86 2.68 3.24
C HIS A 100 -8.37 2.72 3.05
N TYR A 101 -8.83 3.65 2.23
CA TYR A 101 -10.23 3.82 1.90
C TYR A 101 -10.48 3.52 0.42
N LEU A 102 -11.43 2.63 0.13
CA LEU A 102 -11.98 2.20 -1.17
C LEU A 102 -10.97 1.83 -2.27
N ASN A 103 -11.09 0.60 -2.77
CA ASN A 103 -10.27 0.08 -3.86
C ASN A 103 -10.98 0.21 -5.21
N GLU A 104 -10.50 1.03 -6.15
CA GLU A 104 -11.14 1.24 -7.46
C GLU A 104 -12.68 1.39 -7.40
N PRO A 105 -13.21 2.29 -6.54
CA PRO A 105 -14.66 2.44 -6.35
C PRO A 105 -15.43 2.75 -7.64
N GLU A 106 -14.78 3.41 -8.61
CA GLU A 106 -15.32 3.72 -9.93
C GLU A 106 -15.65 2.46 -10.74
N ARG A 107 -14.98 1.35 -10.45
CA ARG A 107 -15.21 0.03 -11.08
C ARG A 107 -16.20 -0.83 -10.31
N GLN A 108 -16.62 -0.38 -9.13
CA GLN A 108 -17.56 -1.08 -8.25
C GLN A 108 -18.95 -0.44 -8.20
N GLY A 109 -19.21 0.59 -9.01
CA GLY A 109 -20.49 1.30 -9.03
C GLY A 109 -20.74 2.16 -7.79
N ILE A 110 -19.69 2.50 -7.04
CA ILE A 110 -19.77 3.44 -5.92
C ILE A 110 -19.61 4.85 -6.47
N SER A 111 -20.57 5.73 -6.21
CA SER A 111 -20.48 7.13 -6.67
C SER A 111 -19.48 7.93 -5.82
N PRO A 112 -18.84 8.98 -6.36
CA PRO A 112 -18.02 9.89 -5.56
C PRO A 112 -18.79 10.52 -4.39
N GLY A 113 -20.08 10.82 -4.60
CA GLY A 113 -20.95 11.41 -3.59
C GLY A 113 -21.22 10.47 -2.42
N ASP A 114 -21.55 9.21 -2.69
CA ASP A 114 -21.74 8.21 -1.62
C ASP A 114 -20.44 7.97 -0.86
N ALA A 115 -19.32 7.83 -1.57
CA ALA A 115 -18.01 7.66 -0.95
C ALA A 115 -17.61 8.87 -0.08
N ALA A 116 -17.88 10.09 -0.53
CA ALA A 116 -17.62 11.30 0.23
C ALA A 116 -18.53 11.40 1.46
N ALA A 117 -19.81 11.01 1.36
CA ALA A 117 -20.72 10.97 2.49
C ALA A 117 -20.21 10.03 3.59
N TRP A 118 -19.86 8.78 3.26
CA TRP A 118 -19.32 7.84 4.25
C TRP A 118 -18.00 8.34 4.86
N TRP A 119 -17.16 8.97 4.03
CA TRP A 119 -15.89 9.53 4.47
C TRP A 119 -16.08 10.62 5.53
N LEU A 120 -16.95 11.60 5.25
CA LEU A 120 -17.21 12.75 6.10
C LEU A 120 -18.04 12.40 7.35
N GLU A 121 -19.01 11.49 7.22
CA GLU A 121 -19.92 11.13 8.30
C GLU A 121 -19.33 10.10 9.27
N LYS A 122 -18.44 9.22 8.79
CA LYS A 122 -17.98 8.07 9.57
C LYS A 122 -16.46 7.93 9.60
N VAL A 123 -15.79 7.89 8.46
CA VAL A 123 -14.35 7.58 8.39
C VAL A 123 -13.50 8.64 9.09
N VAL A 124 -13.68 9.91 8.76
CA VAL A 124 -12.90 11.01 9.36
C VAL A 124 -13.18 11.13 10.87
N PRO A 125 -14.44 11.22 11.34
CA PRO A 125 -14.72 11.37 12.76
C PRO A 125 -14.23 10.20 13.61
N GLU A 126 -14.47 8.95 13.18
CA GLU A 126 -14.15 7.78 14.00
C GLU A 126 -12.68 7.36 13.92
N LEU A 127 -12.05 7.43 12.74
CA LEU A 127 -10.67 6.96 12.58
C LEU A 127 -9.65 8.07 12.80
N ARG A 128 -9.84 9.25 12.20
CA ARG A 128 -8.87 10.35 12.35
C ARG A 128 -9.08 11.11 13.64
N GLU A 129 -10.27 11.69 13.84
CA GLU A 129 -10.49 12.58 14.99
C GLU A 129 -10.47 11.81 16.33
N THR A 130 -11.10 10.63 16.37
CA THR A 130 -11.26 9.87 17.62
C THR A 130 -10.08 8.93 17.91
N ARG A 131 -9.31 8.52 16.90
CA ARG A 131 -8.24 7.51 17.04
C ARG A 131 -6.88 7.96 16.53
N GLY A 132 -6.78 9.13 15.90
CA GLY A 132 -5.51 9.66 15.38
C GLY A 132 -4.92 8.88 14.22
N LYS A 133 -5.72 8.04 13.54
CA LYS A 133 -5.26 7.26 12.37
C LYS A 133 -5.06 8.18 11.17
N LYS A 134 -4.02 7.90 10.38
CA LYS A 134 -3.83 8.51 9.06
C LYS A 134 -4.69 7.80 8.02
N LEU A 135 -5.22 8.55 7.08
CA LEU A 135 -6.15 8.02 6.08
C LEU A 135 -5.57 8.17 4.66
N VAL A 136 -5.48 7.06 3.94
CA VAL A 136 -5.27 7.06 2.49
C VAL A 136 -6.64 7.19 1.85
N GLY A 137 -6.79 8.15 0.93
CA GLY A 137 -8.03 8.32 0.15
C GLY A 137 -8.31 7.14 -0.80
N PRO A 138 -9.42 7.21 -1.56
CA PRO A 138 -9.72 6.27 -2.63
C PRO A 138 -8.55 6.07 -3.58
N ALA A 139 -8.27 4.82 -3.95
CA ALA A 139 -7.27 4.48 -4.95
C ALA A 139 -7.98 3.99 -6.22
N CYS A 140 -8.17 4.89 -7.18
CA CYS A 140 -8.78 4.56 -8.47
C CYS A 140 -7.74 4.17 -9.51
N ALA A 141 -8.19 3.53 -10.59
CA ALA A 141 -7.33 3.23 -11.73
C ALA A 141 -6.78 4.50 -12.38
N SER A 142 -5.63 4.38 -13.05
CA SER A 142 -4.95 5.48 -13.76
C SER A 142 -5.60 5.90 -15.09
N ASP A 143 -6.83 5.44 -15.35
CA ASP A 143 -7.60 5.75 -16.57
C ASP A 143 -8.47 7.01 -16.41
N PRO A 144 -9.06 7.55 -17.51
CA PRO A 144 -9.91 8.74 -17.41
C PRO A 144 -11.13 8.61 -16.49
N GLY A 145 -11.65 7.39 -16.31
CA GLY A 145 -12.78 7.12 -15.41
C GLY A 145 -12.37 7.29 -13.95
N GLY A 146 -11.25 6.68 -13.56
CA GLY A 146 -10.67 6.84 -12.23
C GLY A 146 -10.29 8.29 -11.93
N ALA A 147 -9.67 8.98 -12.91
CA ALA A 147 -9.31 10.39 -12.77
C ALA A 147 -10.52 11.32 -12.55
N ALA A 148 -11.62 11.10 -13.31
CA ALA A 148 -12.85 11.86 -13.14
C ALA A 148 -13.52 11.60 -11.80
N TRP A 149 -13.53 10.34 -11.36
CA TRP A 149 -14.08 9.93 -10.07
C TRP A 149 -13.34 10.60 -8.90
N LEU A 150 -12.00 10.55 -8.90
CA LEU A 150 -11.16 11.15 -7.86
C LEU A 150 -11.31 12.67 -7.80
N ALA A 151 -11.37 13.33 -8.96
CA ALA A 151 -11.58 14.77 -9.01
C ALA A 151 -12.88 15.19 -8.32
N GLU A 152 -13.97 14.46 -8.56
CA GLU A 152 -15.26 14.76 -7.93
C GLU A 152 -15.27 14.44 -6.43
N PHE A 153 -14.72 13.29 -6.02
CA PHE A 153 -14.60 12.94 -4.59
C PHE A 153 -13.82 14.01 -3.82
N MET A 154 -12.65 14.40 -4.32
CA MET A 154 -11.80 15.41 -3.68
C MET A 154 -12.49 16.78 -3.64
N ARG A 155 -13.21 17.16 -4.71
CA ARG A 155 -13.99 18.40 -4.75
C ARG A 155 -15.04 18.42 -3.63
N ILE A 156 -15.82 17.35 -3.47
CA ILE A 156 -16.87 17.27 -2.45
C ILE A 156 -16.28 17.38 -1.04
N VAL A 157 -15.20 16.64 -0.76
CA VAL A 157 -14.55 16.62 0.56
C VAL A 157 -13.98 17.99 0.92
N TYR A 158 -13.30 18.67 -0.01
CA TYR A 158 -12.73 19.99 0.26
C TYR A 158 -13.79 21.10 0.31
N GLU A 159 -14.87 21.02 -0.46
CA GLU A 159 -15.99 21.96 -0.32
C GLU A 159 -16.68 21.85 1.04
N ASP A 160 -16.76 20.64 1.62
CA ASP A 160 -17.27 20.46 2.98
C ASP A 160 -16.32 21.06 4.03
N GLU A 161 -15.01 20.88 3.85
CA GLU A 161 -13.96 21.50 4.68
C GLU A 161 -14.10 23.03 4.68
N GLU A 162 -14.16 23.66 3.50
CA GLU A 162 -14.32 25.11 3.37
C GLU A 162 -15.63 25.65 3.96
N LYS A 163 -16.73 24.87 3.89
CA LYS A 163 -18.01 25.26 4.47
C LYS A 163 -17.95 25.26 6.00
N LYS A 164 -17.32 24.25 6.60
CA LYS A 164 -17.14 24.14 8.05
C LYS A 164 -16.20 25.23 8.58
N GLU A 165 -15.11 25.52 7.87
CA GLU A 165 -14.19 26.62 8.22
C GLU A 165 -14.90 27.97 8.33
N LYS A 166 -15.83 28.27 7.41
CA LYS A 166 -16.62 29.52 7.44
C LYS A 166 -17.67 29.55 8.55
N GLN A 167 -18.06 28.40 9.09
CA GLN A 167 -19.06 28.29 10.16
C GLN A 167 -18.44 28.31 11.56
N GLU A 168 -17.20 27.83 11.71
CA GLU A 168 -16.49 27.68 12.98
C GLU A 168 -15.50 28.84 13.27
N GLU A 169 -15.83 30.08 12.88
CA GLU A 169 -15.00 31.31 13.05
C GLU A 169 -14.60 31.65 14.51
N HIS A 170 -14.95 30.84 15.50
CA HIS A 170 -14.61 31.03 16.91
C HIS A 170 -13.81 29.85 17.49
N ASP A 171 -12.51 30.07 17.70
CA ASP A 171 -11.58 29.35 18.61
C ASP A 171 -11.36 27.83 18.42
N GLY A 172 -11.84 27.21 17.34
CA GLY A 172 -11.62 25.79 17.04
C GLY A 172 -10.34 25.47 16.25
N GLU A 173 -9.74 24.31 16.51
CA GLU A 173 -8.67 23.74 15.67
C GLU A 173 -9.24 23.37 14.30
N LYS A 174 -8.62 23.87 13.21
CA LYS A 174 -9.06 23.61 11.83
C LYS A 174 -9.11 22.10 11.56
N LYS A 175 -10.31 21.54 11.41
CA LYS A 175 -10.50 20.11 11.15
C LYS A 175 -10.20 19.78 9.67
N ARG A 176 -9.17 18.97 9.43
CA ARG A 176 -8.84 18.45 8.10
C ARG A 176 -9.82 17.37 7.69
N MET A 177 -10.60 17.60 6.63
CA MET A 177 -11.51 16.62 6.03
C MET A 177 -10.82 15.85 4.91
N GLY A 178 -9.89 16.46 4.14
CA GLY A 178 -9.15 15.77 3.07
C GLY A 178 -8.32 14.56 3.55
N PRO A 179 -7.95 13.62 2.67
CA PRO A 179 -7.09 12.49 3.03
C PRO A 179 -5.69 12.94 3.46
N ASP A 180 -5.00 12.10 4.25
CA ASP A 180 -3.61 12.31 4.66
C ASP A 180 -2.64 11.99 3.52
N PHE A 181 -2.97 10.95 2.75
CA PHE A 181 -2.24 10.48 1.57
C PHE A 181 -3.17 10.30 0.38
N PHE A 182 -2.68 10.58 -0.81
CA PHE A 182 -3.42 10.32 -2.04
C PHE A 182 -3.12 8.90 -2.53
N GLY A 183 -4.15 8.04 -2.58
CA GLY A 183 -4.05 6.67 -3.06
C GLY A 183 -4.00 6.62 -4.58
N VAL A 184 -3.08 5.84 -5.16
CA VAL A 184 -2.95 5.71 -6.61
C VAL A 184 -2.65 4.28 -7.04
N HIS A 185 -3.31 3.84 -8.11
CA HIS A 185 -2.98 2.61 -8.82
C HIS A 185 -2.37 2.94 -10.18
N TYR A 186 -1.43 2.11 -10.65
CA TYR A 186 -0.88 2.26 -11.99
C TYR A 186 -0.43 0.93 -12.59
N TYR A 187 -0.88 0.66 -13.82
CA TYR A 187 -0.53 -0.55 -14.57
C TYR A 187 -0.20 -0.18 -16.02
N SER A 188 1.05 -0.40 -16.45
CA SER A 188 1.54 -0.11 -17.81
C SER A 188 2.89 -0.80 -18.04
N GLY A 189 3.51 -0.66 -19.21
CA GLY A 189 4.92 -1.03 -19.45
C GLY A 189 5.88 0.16 -19.55
N ASP A 190 5.37 1.39 -19.44
CA ASP A 190 6.14 2.62 -19.69
C ASP A 190 6.53 3.32 -18.38
N VAL A 191 7.84 3.31 -18.09
CA VAL A 191 8.46 3.92 -16.90
C VAL A 191 8.30 5.44 -16.88
N GLU A 192 8.51 6.11 -18.02
CA GLU A 192 8.46 7.57 -18.07
C GLU A 192 7.02 8.05 -17.94
N HIS A 193 6.07 7.35 -18.56
CA HIS A 193 4.65 7.62 -18.35
C HIS A 193 4.24 7.41 -16.89
N ALA A 194 4.77 6.39 -16.20
CA ALA A 194 4.50 6.17 -14.77
C ALA A 194 5.01 7.35 -13.92
N LYS A 195 6.25 7.81 -14.17
CA LYS A 195 6.84 8.97 -13.48
C LYS A 195 6.02 10.24 -13.71
N LEU A 196 5.59 10.49 -14.95
CA LEU A 196 4.75 11.63 -15.31
C LEU A 196 3.39 11.56 -14.62
N TYR A 197 2.74 10.39 -14.64
CA TYR A 197 1.45 10.18 -13.98
C TYR A 197 1.54 10.46 -12.47
N LEU A 198 2.48 9.83 -11.76
CA LEU A 198 2.66 10.02 -10.32
C LEU A 198 2.98 11.48 -9.98
N THR A 199 3.88 12.12 -10.74
CA THR A 199 4.21 13.54 -10.55
C THR A 199 2.96 14.41 -10.72
N SER A 200 2.15 14.16 -11.75
CA SER A 200 0.93 14.94 -12.00
C SER A 200 -0.12 14.80 -10.90
N MET A 201 -0.24 13.62 -10.27
CA MET A 201 -1.13 13.40 -9.13
C MET A 201 -0.65 14.18 -7.90
N TYR A 202 0.65 14.14 -7.61
CA TYR A 202 1.25 14.91 -6.52
C TYR A 202 1.06 16.42 -6.72
N GLU A 203 1.37 16.94 -7.92
CA GLU A 203 1.23 18.36 -8.23
C GLU A 203 -0.22 18.84 -8.20
N ARG A 204 -1.17 18.00 -8.64
CA ARG A 204 -2.60 18.35 -8.65
C ARG A 204 -3.20 18.46 -7.26
N TYR A 205 -2.88 17.53 -6.36
CA TYR A 205 -3.55 17.43 -5.05
C TYR A 205 -2.68 17.90 -3.88
N GLY A 206 -1.37 18.04 -4.06
CA GLY A 206 -0.45 18.52 -3.02
C GLY A 206 -0.31 17.58 -1.82
N LEU A 207 -0.71 16.31 -1.97
CA LEU A 207 -0.67 15.28 -0.92
C LEU A 207 0.43 14.26 -1.22
N PRO A 208 1.18 13.76 -0.22
CA PRO A 208 2.08 12.64 -0.43
C PRO A 208 1.32 11.42 -0.97
N LEU A 209 1.92 10.71 -1.91
CA LEU A 209 1.28 9.57 -2.55
C LEU A 209 1.53 8.29 -1.78
N ASN A 210 0.48 7.48 -1.67
CA ASN A 210 0.55 6.07 -1.37
C ASN A 210 0.22 5.30 -2.66
N VAL A 211 1.24 4.70 -3.28
CA VAL A 211 1.09 3.92 -4.52
C VAL A 211 0.65 2.52 -4.12
N SER A 212 -0.64 2.37 -3.81
CA SER A 212 -1.18 1.15 -3.20
C SER A 212 -1.14 -0.06 -4.13
N GLU A 213 -1.10 0.14 -5.44
CA GLU A 213 -0.85 -0.92 -6.41
C GLU A 213 -0.07 -0.40 -7.62
N ILE A 214 0.99 -1.12 -8.00
CA ILE A 214 1.71 -0.88 -9.25
C ILE A 214 2.29 -2.17 -9.82
N ALA A 215 2.20 -2.36 -11.13
CA ALA A 215 2.92 -3.45 -11.82
C ALA A 215 3.12 -3.16 -13.31
N SER A 216 4.14 -3.83 -13.88
CA SER A 216 4.28 -3.91 -15.32
C SER A 216 3.26 -4.88 -15.92
N ILE A 217 2.60 -4.49 -17.01
CA ILE A 217 1.71 -5.37 -17.78
C ILE A 217 2.41 -6.01 -18.99
N SER A 218 3.70 -5.72 -19.20
CA SER A 218 4.47 -6.37 -20.27
C SER A 218 4.56 -7.87 -20.04
N ARG A 219 4.46 -8.66 -21.12
CA ARG A 219 4.65 -10.11 -21.08
C ARG A 219 6.12 -10.51 -21.22
N ASP A 220 7.01 -9.56 -21.49
CA ASP A 220 8.44 -9.78 -21.54
C ASP A 220 9.06 -9.64 -20.14
N PRO A 221 9.69 -10.68 -19.58
CA PRO A 221 10.29 -10.62 -18.24
C PRO A 221 11.39 -9.57 -18.09
N GLY A 222 12.14 -9.27 -19.15
CA GLY A 222 13.18 -8.25 -19.13
C GLY A 222 12.59 -6.85 -19.03
N GLU A 223 11.52 -6.56 -19.79
CA GLU A 223 10.79 -5.29 -19.69
C GLU A 223 10.14 -5.11 -18.31
N VAL A 224 9.57 -6.18 -17.73
CA VAL A 224 9.04 -6.16 -16.36
C VAL A 224 10.15 -5.83 -15.35
N GLU A 225 11.30 -6.49 -15.46
CA GLU A 225 12.44 -6.25 -14.55
C GLU A 225 12.91 -4.80 -14.62
N VAL A 226 13.15 -4.28 -15.83
CA VAL A 226 13.57 -2.89 -16.04
C VAL A 226 12.53 -1.92 -15.47
N PHE A 227 11.25 -2.14 -15.76
CA PHE A 227 10.18 -1.29 -15.25
C PHE A 227 10.16 -1.25 -13.72
N THR A 228 10.23 -2.42 -13.09
CA THR A 228 10.18 -2.56 -11.64
C THR A 228 11.40 -1.96 -10.94
N GLU A 229 12.62 -2.20 -11.46
CA GLU A 229 13.86 -1.70 -10.87
C GLU A 229 13.97 -0.18 -11.01
N GLU A 230 13.79 0.36 -12.20
CA GLU A 230 13.93 1.80 -12.44
C GLU A 230 12.89 2.62 -11.67
N LEU A 231 11.64 2.16 -11.65
CA LEU A 231 10.58 2.89 -10.96
C LEU A 231 10.70 2.77 -9.45
N SER A 232 11.17 1.63 -8.91
CA SER A 232 11.47 1.50 -7.47
C SER A 232 12.56 2.48 -7.05
N GLY A 233 13.69 2.52 -7.79
CA GLY A 233 14.78 3.45 -7.50
C GLY A 233 14.33 4.91 -7.59
N TRP A 234 13.51 5.26 -8.58
CA TRP A 234 12.96 6.59 -8.71
C TRP A 234 12.03 6.96 -7.54
N MET A 235 11.11 6.08 -7.14
CA MET A 235 10.19 6.31 -6.02
C MET A 235 10.91 6.38 -4.66
N ASP A 236 11.96 5.59 -4.46
CA ASP A 236 12.81 5.61 -3.27
C ASP A 236 13.39 7.02 -3.02
N GLU A 237 13.73 7.76 -4.07
CA GLU A 237 14.29 9.11 -3.99
C GLU A 237 13.26 10.25 -3.81
N ARG A 238 11.94 9.99 -3.94
CA ARG A 238 10.92 11.05 -3.88
C ARG A 238 10.33 11.21 -2.49
N GLU A 239 10.61 12.32 -1.81
CA GLU A 239 10.13 12.58 -0.44
C GLU A 239 8.60 12.56 -0.32
N TRP A 240 7.89 12.87 -1.41
CA TRP A 240 6.43 12.86 -1.47
C TRP A 240 5.83 11.48 -1.81
N ILE A 241 6.63 10.44 -1.99
CA ILE A 241 6.14 9.05 -1.99
C ILE A 241 6.25 8.52 -0.55
N ASP A 242 5.12 8.18 0.07
CA ASP A 242 5.07 7.59 1.41
C ASP A 242 5.43 6.10 1.39
N GLU A 243 4.73 5.32 0.57
CA GLU A 243 5.00 3.91 0.31
C GLU A 243 4.44 3.47 -1.05
N TYR A 244 4.96 2.36 -1.58
CA TYR A 244 4.53 1.77 -2.85
C TYR A 244 4.49 0.23 -2.80
N GLY A 245 3.46 -0.37 -3.38
CA GLY A 245 3.23 -1.82 -3.39
C GLY A 245 3.26 -2.41 -4.80
N TRP A 246 4.21 -3.32 -5.05
CA TRP A 246 4.27 -4.07 -6.30
C TRP A 246 3.23 -5.20 -6.30
N PHE A 247 2.33 -5.22 -7.27
CA PHE A 247 1.29 -6.24 -7.41
C PHE A 247 1.86 -7.55 -7.95
N GLY A 248 1.28 -8.69 -7.54
CA GLY A 248 1.63 -10.02 -8.06
C GLY A 248 2.18 -11.01 -7.03
N CYS A 249 2.20 -10.68 -5.74
CA CYS A 249 2.62 -11.60 -4.67
C CYS A 249 1.45 -12.52 -4.27
N MET A 250 1.14 -13.46 -5.14
CA MET A 250 0.09 -14.48 -4.98
C MET A 250 0.42 -15.67 -5.90
N ALA A 251 -0.07 -16.88 -5.61
CA ALA A 251 0.36 -18.09 -6.33
C ALA A 251 -0.08 -18.14 -7.82
N HIS A 252 -1.12 -17.39 -8.17
CA HIS A 252 -1.70 -17.36 -9.52
C HIS A 252 -2.00 -15.92 -9.93
N CYS A 253 -1.92 -15.62 -11.23
CA CYS A 253 -2.32 -14.30 -11.73
C CYS A 253 -3.76 -13.98 -11.33
N ALA A 254 -3.99 -12.76 -10.86
CA ALA A 254 -5.32 -12.31 -10.43
C ALA A 254 -6.34 -12.34 -11.58
N ASP A 255 -5.90 -11.99 -12.79
CA ASP A 255 -6.69 -11.95 -14.01
C ASP A 255 -5.79 -12.01 -15.26
N ASP A 256 -6.39 -11.88 -16.44
CA ASP A 256 -5.68 -11.84 -17.73
C ASP A 256 -5.05 -10.47 -18.01
N PHE A 257 -5.39 -9.42 -17.27
CA PHE A 257 -4.85 -8.07 -17.46
C PHE A 257 -3.43 -7.96 -16.91
N VAL A 258 -3.19 -8.48 -15.70
CA VAL A 258 -1.85 -8.51 -15.09
C VAL A 258 -0.93 -9.51 -15.79
N SER A 259 0.37 -9.23 -15.78
CA SER A 259 1.35 -10.07 -16.46
C SER A 259 1.82 -11.26 -15.61
N PRO A 260 1.82 -12.50 -16.13
CA PRO A 260 2.52 -13.62 -15.52
C PRO A 260 4.01 -13.36 -15.27
N ALA A 261 4.64 -12.53 -16.11
CA ALA A 261 6.04 -12.16 -15.93
C ALA A 261 6.27 -11.22 -14.73
N ALA A 262 5.21 -10.53 -14.28
CA ALA A 262 5.23 -9.66 -13.09
C ALA A 262 4.88 -10.40 -11.79
N GLN A 263 4.67 -11.72 -11.82
CA GLN A 263 4.42 -12.51 -10.63
C GLN A 263 5.60 -12.43 -9.64
N LEU A 264 5.28 -12.22 -8.37
CA LEU A 264 6.22 -12.15 -7.25
C LEU A 264 6.30 -13.47 -6.47
N MET A 265 5.31 -14.35 -6.67
CA MET A 265 5.25 -15.68 -6.07
C MET A 265 4.89 -16.72 -7.13
N ASP A 266 5.50 -17.91 -7.03
CA ASP A 266 5.19 -19.04 -7.90
C ASP A 266 4.05 -19.91 -7.36
N GLY A 267 3.65 -20.90 -8.18
CA GLY A 267 2.57 -21.83 -7.86
C GLY A 267 2.81 -22.67 -6.61
N GLU A 268 4.03 -22.76 -6.09
CA GLU A 268 4.39 -23.48 -4.85
C GLU A 268 4.58 -22.56 -3.63
N GLY A 269 4.45 -21.24 -3.81
CA GLY A 269 4.57 -20.26 -2.74
C GLY A 269 5.98 -19.73 -2.56
N ARG A 270 6.90 -20.06 -3.47
CA ARG A 270 8.27 -19.54 -3.43
C ARG A 270 8.31 -18.18 -4.11
N PHE A 271 9.09 -17.26 -3.57
CA PHE A 271 9.30 -15.97 -4.21
C PHE A 271 10.01 -16.11 -5.57
N THR A 272 9.58 -15.34 -6.56
CA THR A 272 10.20 -15.32 -7.89
C THR A 272 11.52 -14.55 -7.89
N PRO A 273 12.33 -14.60 -8.96
CA PRO A 273 13.52 -13.75 -9.08
C PRO A 273 13.22 -12.25 -8.92
N LEU A 274 12.07 -11.79 -9.44
CA LEU A 274 11.63 -10.39 -9.32
C LEU A 274 11.40 -9.98 -7.86
N MET A 275 10.70 -10.82 -7.10
CA MET A 275 10.47 -10.57 -5.66
C MET A 275 11.76 -10.58 -4.86
N ARG A 276 12.70 -11.49 -5.16
CA ARG A 276 14.03 -11.50 -4.51
C ARG A 276 14.80 -10.21 -4.76
N ARG A 277 14.73 -9.64 -5.97
CA ARG A 277 15.33 -8.33 -6.26
C ARG A 277 14.67 -7.21 -5.45
N LEU A 278 13.34 -7.21 -5.33
CA LEU A 278 12.61 -6.28 -4.45
C LEU A 278 12.98 -6.45 -2.97
N MET A 279 13.37 -7.65 -2.55
CA MET A 279 13.96 -7.92 -1.24
C MET A 279 15.42 -7.46 -1.08
N GLY A 280 16.02 -6.90 -2.13
CA GLY A 280 17.41 -6.44 -2.13
C GLY A 280 18.43 -7.57 -2.31
N HIS A 281 18.00 -8.75 -2.76
CA HIS A 281 18.91 -9.85 -3.08
C HIS A 281 19.47 -9.67 -4.49
N ASP A 282 20.79 -9.68 -4.62
CA ASP A 282 21.48 -9.63 -5.91
C ASP A 282 21.31 -10.98 -6.65
N PRO A 283 20.83 -11.00 -7.92
CA PRO A 283 20.73 -12.22 -8.72
C PRO A 283 22.06 -12.99 -8.84
N SER A 284 23.19 -12.29 -8.78
CA SER A 284 24.53 -12.89 -8.89
C SER A 284 24.94 -13.72 -7.67
N SER A 285 24.18 -13.66 -6.57
CA SER A 285 24.49 -14.35 -5.31
C SER A 285 24.07 -15.83 -5.25
N THR A 286 23.50 -16.40 -6.33
CA THR A 286 23.04 -17.81 -6.37
C THR A 286 23.97 -18.77 -7.13
N SER A 287 25.29 -18.54 -7.09
CA SER A 287 26.27 -19.51 -7.59
C SER A 287 27.32 -19.85 -6.53
N CYS A 288 27.11 -20.98 -5.84
CA CYS A 288 28.14 -21.85 -5.26
C CYS A 288 27.55 -23.25 -5.06
#